data_AF-A0A819VPZ6-F1
#
_entry.id   AF-A0A819VPZ6-F1
#
_cell.length_a   1.000
_cell.length_b   1.000
_cell.length_c   1.000
_cell.angle_alpha   90.00
_cell.angle_beta   90.00
_cell.angle_gamma   90.00
#
_symmetry.space_group_name_H-M   'P 1'
#
loop_
_entity.id
_entity.type
_entity.pdbx_description
1 polymer ?
#
loop_
_entity_poly.entity_id
_entity_poly.type
_entity_poly.pdbx_seq_one_letter_code
_entity_poly.pdbx_strand_id
1 'polypeptide(L)'
;MDESSLSLFSDQSKLNVNDINTCNEIEGHISDKRFCTVILTIFAEDNSRISPVLLFKGKGKISENEKKQYATDIKVFFTTKAVNNRQTMDKYINYWMSKIKDNKPKLFITDSSATHLNDEILRLLRKDNVVTAIIPKACTMYIQALNVFVFSVFKHHYYECSEEFIEKYGPRSKIKLSASQSRILCTRLTSSAWKRTLTSIDTKRAFTDLGYIWTDNSLVQPRSLPGYSFDPATVDYPSTNSQLDEDNIIEAEAKKAQQQHLAKLNKQNNKQFKISDMWKK
;
A
#
# COMPACT_ATOMS: atom_id res chain seq x y z
N MET A 1 -2.96 -1.68 4.03
CA MET A 1 -1.87 -0.96 3.33
C MET A 1 -2.49 -0.10 2.27
N ASP A 2 -1.93 1.08 2.03
CA ASP A 2 -2.37 1.96 0.94
C ASP A 2 -1.30 3.01 0.61
N GLU A 3 -1.49 3.70 -0.52
CA GLU A 3 -0.63 4.78 -0.97
C GLU A 3 -1.29 6.17 -0.92
N SER A 4 -0.48 7.21 -0.71
CA SER A 4 -0.93 8.58 -0.89
C SER A 4 0.13 9.46 -1.54
N SER A 5 -0.29 10.43 -2.33
CA SER A 5 0.63 11.40 -2.93
C SER A 5 1.09 12.43 -1.90
N LEU A 6 2.37 12.77 -1.94
CA LEU A 6 2.96 13.86 -1.17
C LEU A 6 3.53 14.94 -2.09
N SER A 7 3.22 16.18 -1.74
CA SER A 7 3.92 17.37 -2.21
C SER A 7 5.04 17.69 -1.22
N LEU A 8 6.20 18.15 -1.70
CA LEU A 8 7.31 18.54 -0.80
C LEU A 8 6.91 19.68 0.14
N PHE A 9 6.16 20.64 -0.41
CA PHE A 9 5.54 21.75 0.29
C PHE A 9 4.09 21.82 -0.22
N SER A 10 3.11 21.95 0.67
CA SER A 10 1.71 22.09 0.26
C SER A 10 1.49 23.47 -0.39
N ASP A 11 0.55 23.52 -1.32
CA ASP A 11 -0.01 24.78 -1.85
C ASP A 11 -1.31 25.00 -1.06
N GLN A 12 -1.36 26.01 -0.18
CA GLN A 12 -2.50 26.23 0.74
C GLN A 12 -3.83 26.59 0.04
N SER A 13 -3.87 26.75 -1.28
CA SER A 13 -5.09 27.18 -1.99
C SER A 13 -6.25 26.18 -2.00
N LYS A 14 -6.17 25.05 -1.29
CA LYS A 14 -7.21 23.99 -1.30
C LYS A 14 -7.59 23.38 0.05
N LEU A 15 -7.09 23.88 1.18
CA LEU A 15 -7.57 23.42 2.49
C LEU A 15 -8.66 24.37 2.97
N ASN A 16 -9.83 24.31 2.32
CA ASN A 16 -11.02 24.97 2.84
C ASN A 16 -11.72 24.00 3.79
N VAL A 17 -11.92 24.42 5.03
CA VAL A 17 -12.46 23.61 6.15
C VAL A 17 -13.91 23.13 5.88
N ASN A 18 -14.57 23.69 4.87
CA ASN A 18 -15.92 23.31 4.46
C ASN A 18 -16.00 22.12 3.49
N ASP A 19 -14.88 21.62 2.96
CA ASP A 19 -14.89 20.50 1.99
C ASP A 19 -14.93 19.10 2.64
N ILE A 20 -15.07 19.03 3.97
CA ILE A 20 -15.14 17.75 4.71
C ILE A 20 -16.41 16.96 4.35
N ASN A 21 -17.44 17.58 3.74
CA ASN A 21 -18.75 16.95 3.48
C ASN A 21 -19.28 17.05 2.04
N THR A 22 -18.46 17.39 1.05
CA THR A 22 -18.94 17.42 -0.35
C THR A 22 -18.09 16.55 -1.26
N CYS A 23 -18.66 15.40 -1.61
CA CYS A 23 -18.32 14.63 -2.80
C CYS A 23 -18.58 15.49 -4.05
N ASN A 24 -17.65 16.36 -4.40
CA ASN A 24 -17.61 16.98 -5.71
C ASN A 24 -16.30 16.59 -6.39
N GLU A 25 -16.43 15.78 -7.44
CA GLU A 25 -15.42 15.57 -8.45
C GLU A 25 -14.99 16.93 -9.00
N ILE A 26 -13.87 17.45 -8.54
CA ILE A 26 -13.20 18.55 -9.23
C ILE A 26 -12.41 17.91 -10.37
N GLU A 27 -13.08 17.74 -11.51
CA GLU A 27 -12.44 17.65 -12.82
C GLU A 27 -11.68 18.95 -13.09
N GLY A 28 -10.46 19.03 -12.57
CA GLY A 28 -9.49 20.03 -12.94
C GLY A 28 -8.19 19.32 -13.25
N HIS A 29 -7.69 19.45 -14.48
CA HIS A 29 -6.40 18.96 -14.96
C HIS A 29 -5.33 18.95 -13.84
N ILE A 30 -5.13 17.79 -13.20
CA ILE A 30 -4.08 17.54 -12.21
C ILE A 30 -2.77 17.37 -12.99
N SER A 31 -2.18 18.46 -13.46
CA SER A 31 -0.82 18.42 -14.00
C SER A 31 0.17 18.28 -12.83
N ASP A 32 0.47 17.01 -12.50
CA ASP A 32 1.68 16.51 -11.83
C ASP A 32 2.28 17.36 -10.67
N LYS A 33 1.44 17.80 -9.70
CA LYS A 33 1.88 18.41 -8.41
C LYS A 33 2.49 17.41 -7.41
N ARG A 34 2.64 16.13 -7.79
CA ARG A 34 3.12 15.03 -6.93
C ARG A 34 4.65 15.01 -6.92
N PHE A 35 5.27 15.20 -5.75
CA PHE A 35 6.72 15.05 -5.61
C PHE A 35 7.10 13.57 -5.43
N CYS A 36 6.34 12.85 -4.59
CA CYS A 36 6.51 11.42 -4.37
C CYS A 36 5.19 10.77 -3.95
N THR A 37 5.18 9.44 -3.89
CA THR A 37 4.10 8.66 -3.29
C THR A 37 4.62 8.02 -2.00
N VAL A 38 3.87 8.12 -0.91
CA VAL A 38 4.12 7.37 0.32
C VAL A 38 3.26 6.11 0.35
N ILE A 39 3.84 4.98 0.76
CA ILE A 39 3.13 3.75 1.10
C ILE A 39 3.16 3.59 2.62
N LEU A 40 1.99 3.42 3.23
CA LEU A 40 1.84 3.23 4.67
C LEU A 40 1.19 1.86 4.97
N THR A 41 1.61 1.26 6.07
CA THR A 41 1.00 0.06 6.65
C THR A 41 0.88 0.24 8.15
N ILE A 42 -0.31 0.00 8.69
CA ILE A 42 -0.64 0.09 10.11
C ILE A 42 -1.06 -1.28 10.64
N PHE A 43 -0.91 -1.48 11.95
CA PHE A 43 -1.30 -2.67 12.67
C PHE A 43 -2.25 -2.26 13.80
N ALA A 44 -3.16 -3.16 14.17
CA ALA A 44 -4.08 -2.89 15.27
C ALA A 44 -3.42 -2.96 16.64
N GLU A 45 -2.51 -3.91 16.85
CA GLU A 45 -1.95 -4.19 18.19
C GLU A 45 -0.55 -3.61 18.43
N ASP A 46 0.05 -2.88 17.48
CA ASP A 46 1.42 -2.36 17.62
C ASP A 46 1.69 -1.05 16.86
N ASN A 47 2.57 -0.22 17.43
CA ASN A 47 3.26 0.88 16.75
C ASN A 47 3.99 0.32 15.52
N SER A 48 3.74 0.89 14.33
CA SER A 48 4.03 0.26 13.04
C SER A 48 5.38 -0.47 12.98
N ARG A 49 5.36 -1.79 12.78
CA ARG A 49 6.57 -2.60 12.58
C ARG A 49 7.24 -2.37 11.22
N ILE A 50 6.54 -1.70 10.30
CA ILE A 50 6.92 -1.50 8.91
C ILE A 50 7.13 -0.02 8.65
N SER A 51 8.37 0.35 8.34
CA SER A 51 8.73 1.69 7.88
C SER A 51 7.86 2.16 6.71
N PRO A 52 7.43 3.43 6.70
CA PRO A 52 6.91 4.08 5.51
C PRO A 52 7.89 3.94 4.34
N VAL A 53 7.32 3.82 3.13
CA VAL A 53 8.10 3.80 1.89
C VAL A 53 7.79 5.03 1.06
N LEU A 54 8.83 5.74 0.62
CA LEU A 54 8.70 6.84 -0.34
C LEU A 54 9.11 6.35 -1.74
N LEU A 55 8.26 6.64 -2.72
CA LEU A 55 8.49 6.38 -4.14
C LEU A 55 8.82 7.69 -4.85
N PHE A 56 10.09 7.88 -5.20
CA PHE A 56 10.53 9.02 -6.00
C PHE A 56 10.56 8.71 -7.49
N LYS A 57 10.41 9.77 -8.30
CA LYS A 57 10.57 9.68 -9.76
C LYS A 57 12.03 9.46 -10.13
N GLY A 58 12.32 8.47 -10.98
CA GLY A 58 13.64 8.29 -11.59
C GLY A 58 14.13 6.84 -11.62
N LYS A 59 15.38 6.65 -12.05
CA LYS A 59 16.04 5.33 -12.18
C LYS A 59 16.82 4.90 -10.93
N GLY A 60 16.79 5.69 -9.85
CA GLY A 60 17.47 5.36 -8.58
C GLY A 60 19.00 5.42 -8.61
N LYS A 61 19.60 6.12 -9.59
CA LYS A 61 21.04 6.45 -9.57
C LYS A 61 21.28 7.60 -8.58
N ILE A 62 21.40 7.26 -7.31
CA ILE A 62 21.69 8.21 -6.21
C ILE A 62 23.06 7.92 -5.61
N SER A 63 23.74 8.96 -5.16
CA SER A 63 25.05 8.81 -4.51
C SER A 63 24.89 8.13 -3.14
N GLU A 64 25.91 7.39 -2.72
CA GLU A 64 25.90 6.75 -1.41
C GLU A 64 25.90 7.79 -0.26
N ASN A 65 26.48 8.96 -0.51
CA ASN A 65 26.45 10.11 0.41
C ASN A 65 25.04 10.68 0.58
N GLU A 66 24.21 10.68 -0.46
CA GLU A 66 22.80 11.05 -0.34
C GLU A 66 22.03 10.03 0.50
N LYS A 67 22.19 8.73 0.20
CA LYS A 67 21.48 7.65 0.93
C LYS A 67 21.73 7.68 2.43
N LYS A 68 22.98 7.91 2.84
CA LYS A 68 23.37 8.02 4.26
C LYS A 68 22.68 9.17 5.01
N GLN A 69 22.15 10.15 4.28
CA GLN A 69 21.46 11.31 4.88
C GLN A 69 19.94 11.13 4.99
N TYR A 70 19.37 10.09 4.38
CA TYR A 70 17.96 9.75 4.52
C TYR A 70 17.64 9.37 5.96
N ALA A 71 16.40 9.64 6.38
CA ALA A 71 15.90 9.16 7.67
C ALA A 71 15.97 7.63 7.73
N THR A 72 16.55 7.10 8.81
CA THR A 72 16.90 5.66 8.94
C THR A 72 15.67 4.76 9.05
N ASP A 73 14.54 5.32 9.50
CA ASP A 73 13.25 4.67 9.65
C ASP A 73 12.35 4.80 8.42
N ILE A 74 12.85 5.38 7.32
CA ILE A 74 12.15 5.52 6.05
C ILE A 74 12.83 4.68 4.98
N LYS A 75 12.04 3.92 4.23
CA LYS A 75 12.51 3.21 3.03
C LYS A 75 12.26 4.04 1.78
N VAL A 76 13.20 4.00 0.84
CA VAL A 76 13.12 4.79 -0.38
C VAL A 76 13.27 3.87 -1.58
N PHE A 77 12.28 3.91 -2.48
CA PHE A 77 12.33 3.27 -3.79
C PHE A 77 12.19 4.32 -4.90
N PHE A 78 12.55 3.91 -6.12
CA PHE A 78 12.47 4.75 -7.30
C PHE A 78 11.65 4.06 -8.37
N THR A 79 10.73 4.82 -8.97
CA THR A 79 9.92 4.37 -10.11
C THR A 79 9.91 5.45 -11.19
N THR A 80 9.61 5.07 -12.43
CA THR A 80 9.61 6.01 -13.58
C THR A 80 8.61 7.15 -13.42
N LYS A 81 7.51 6.92 -12.69
CA LYS A 81 6.39 7.85 -12.53
C LYS A 81 6.12 8.27 -11.06
N ALA A 82 7.00 7.91 -10.12
CA ALA A 82 6.79 8.14 -8.68
C ALA A 82 5.46 7.56 -8.14
N VAL A 83 4.95 6.50 -8.76
CA VAL A 83 3.75 5.76 -8.35
C VAL A 83 4.10 4.30 -8.12
N ASN A 84 3.25 3.60 -7.37
CA ASN A 84 3.40 2.17 -7.19
C ASN A 84 3.19 1.43 -8.51
N ASN A 85 3.86 0.30 -8.65
CA ASN A 85 3.72 -0.61 -9.78
C ASN A 85 4.01 -2.03 -9.28
N ARG A 86 3.76 -3.04 -10.12
CA ARG A 86 3.94 -4.45 -9.75
C ARG A 86 5.32 -4.73 -9.14
N GLN A 87 6.40 -4.31 -9.78
CA GLN A 87 7.77 -4.56 -9.29
C GLN A 87 8.06 -3.90 -7.93
N THR A 88 7.50 -2.71 -7.71
CA THR A 88 7.65 -1.97 -6.46
C THR A 88 6.83 -2.62 -5.35
N MET A 89 5.64 -3.11 -5.69
CA MET A 89 4.78 -3.84 -4.78
C MET A 89 5.41 -5.19 -4.37
N ASP A 90 5.99 -5.93 -5.33
CA ASP A 90 6.71 -7.17 -5.02
C ASP A 90 7.88 -6.90 -4.05
N LYS A 91 8.65 -5.83 -4.27
CA LYS A 91 9.72 -5.42 -3.34
C LYS A 91 9.19 -5.02 -1.97
N TYR A 92 8.05 -4.33 -1.94
CA TYR A 92 7.43 -3.88 -0.70
C TYR A 92 6.92 -5.06 0.14
N ILE A 93 6.22 -6.00 -0.48
CA ILE A 93 5.71 -7.20 0.19
C ILE A 93 6.88 -8.06 0.68
N ASN A 94 7.91 -8.29 -0.12
CA ASN A 94 9.09 -9.04 0.35
C ASN A 94 9.78 -8.35 1.54
N TYR A 95 9.88 -7.02 1.52
CA TYR A 95 10.37 -6.25 2.67
C TYR A 95 9.47 -6.46 3.90
N TRP A 96 8.16 -6.36 3.73
CA TRP A 96 7.18 -6.57 4.79
C TRP A 96 7.30 -7.97 5.42
N MET A 97 7.29 -9.02 4.59
CA MET A 97 7.40 -10.41 5.04
C MET A 97 8.73 -10.66 5.77
N SER A 98 9.82 -10.00 5.37
CA SER A 98 11.10 -10.11 6.08
C SER A 98 11.06 -9.56 7.52
N LYS A 99 10.11 -8.66 7.82
CA LYS A 99 9.94 -7.99 9.11
C LYS A 99 8.93 -8.68 10.00
N ILE A 100 8.00 -9.43 9.42
CA ILE A 100 6.95 -10.14 10.16
C ILE A 100 7.28 -11.62 10.15
N LYS A 101 7.94 -12.08 11.21
CA LYS A 101 8.46 -13.46 11.33
C LYS A 101 7.70 -14.32 12.33
N ASP A 102 6.55 -13.86 12.82
CA ASP A 102 5.69 -14.73 13.62
C ASP A 102 4.84 -15.60 12.68
N ASN A 103 4.74 -16.91 12.95
CA ASN A 103 3.95 -17.85 12.13
C ASN A 103 2.43 -17.72 12.40
N LYS A 104 1.99 -16.64 13.06
CA LYS A 104 0.59 -16.43 13.38
C LYS A 104 -0.20 -16.11 12.11
N PRO A 105 -1.46 -16.58 11.99
CA PRO A 105 -2.36 -16.14 10.94
C PRO A 105 -2.51 -14.62 10.95
N LYS A 106 -2.55 -14.00 9.76
CA LYS A 106 -2.69 -12.54 9.62
C LYS A 106 -3.76 -12.19 8.61
N LEU A 107 -4.47 -11.10 8.88
CA LEU A 107 -5.35 -10.46 7.92
C LEU A 107 -4.65 -9.26 7.29
N PHE A 108 -4.45 -9.31 5.97
CA PHE A 108 -3.94 -8.20 5.17
C PHE A 108 -5.08 -7.52 4.44
N ILE A 109 -5.32 -6.25 4.75
CA ILE A 109 -6.42 -5.47 4.16
C ILE A 109 -5.85 -4.44 3.20
N THR A 110 -6.34 -4.45 1.95
CA THR A 110 -5.88 -3.57 0.87
C THR A 110 -7.05 -3.18 -0.04
N ASP A 111 -6.90 -2.10 -0.80
CA ASP A 111 -7.92 -1.73 -1.78
C ASP A 111 -7.85 -2.61 -3.05
N SER A 112 -8.80 -2.39 -3.97
CA SER A 112 -8.90 -3.15 -5.21
C SER A 112 -7.97 -2.65 -6.33
N SER A 113 -6.91 -1.90 -6.00
CA SER A 113 -5.93 -1.45 -6.99
C SER A 113 -5.26 -2.63 -7.69
N ALA A 114 -5.19 -2.56 -9.02
CA ALA A 114 -4.56 -3.60 -9.85
C ALA A 114 -3.09 -3.85 -9.48
N THR A 115 -2.40 -2.89 -8.85
CA THR A 115 -1.02 -3.07 -8.38
C THR A 115 -0.92 -3.96 -7.14
N HIS A 116 -1.98 -4.05 -6.34
CA HIS A 116 -2.01 -4.89 -5.13
C HIS A 116 -2.50 -6.30 -5.44
N LEU A 117 -3.36 -6.45 -6.45
CA LEU A 117 -4.03 -7.70 -6.84
C LEU A 117 -3.20 -8.59 -7.79
N ASN A 118 -1.88 -8.67 -7.58
CA ASN A 118 -1.03 -9.58 -8.34
C ASN A 118 -1.19 -11.02 -7.79
N ASP A 119 -1.63 -11.97 -8.63
CA ASP A 119 -1.77 -13.39 -8.26
C ASP A 119 -0.53 -13.98 -7.57
N GLU A 120 0.65 -13.57 -8.00
CA GLU A 120 1.92 -14.04 -7.45
C GLU A 120 2.14 -13.54 -6.01
N ILE A 121 1.77 -12.28 -5.75
CA ILE A 121 1.78 -11.71 -4.40
C ILE A 121 0.75 -12.41 -3.54
N LEU A 122 -0.49 -12.58 -4.03
CA LEU A 122 -1.57 -13.21 -3.27
C LEU A 122 -1.21 -14.66 -2.89
N ARG A 123 -0.56 -15.40 -3.79
CA ARG A 123 -0.02 -16.75 -3.50
C ARG A 123 1.08 -16.72 -2.45
N LEU A 124 2.00 -15.76 -2.53
CA LEU A 124 3.08 -15.60 -1.55
C LEU A 124 2.52 -15.27 -0.15
N LEU A 125 1.55 -14.37 -0.06
CA LEU A 125 0.86 -14.05 1.18
C LEU A 125 0.15 -15.28 1.77
N ARG A 126 -0.58 -16.03 0.95
CA ARG A 126 -1.25 -17.26 1.39
C ARG A 126 -0.27 -18.29 1.94
N LYS A 127 0.86 -18.49 1.25
CA LYS A 127 1.92 -19.43 1.68
C LYS A 127 2.46 -19.10 3.08
N ASP A 128 2.50 -17.82 3.42
CA ASP A 128 3.01 -17.33 4.70
C ASP A 128 1.88 -17.04 5.72
N ASN A 129 0.74 -17.73 5.58
CA ASN A 129 -0.40 -17.66 6.50
C ASN A 129 -1.03 -16.24 6.62
N VAL A 130 -1.04 -15.51 5.50
CA VAL A 130 -1.67 -14.20 5.38
C VAL A 130 -2.92 -14.31 4.50
N VAL A 131 -4.09 -14.14 5.12
CA VAL A 131 -5.37 -13.99 4.43
C VAL A 131 -5.49 -12.56 3.93
N THR A 132 -5.81 -12.37 2.65
CA THR A 132 -5.98 -11.03 2.07
C THR A 132 -7.46 -10.70 1.95
N ALA A 133 -7.90 -9.60 2.57
CA ALA A 133 -9.21 -9.01 2.36
C ALA A 133 -9.10 -7.79 1.44
N ILE A 134 -9.92 -7.77 0.40
CA ILE A 134 -9.92 -6.73 -0.63
C ILE A 134 -11.12 -5.82 -0.40
N ILE A 135 -10.85 -4.52 -0.25
CA ILE A 135 -11.91 -3.52 -0.13
C ILE A 135 -12.52 -3.28 -1.51
N PRO A 136 -13.86 -3.38 -1.65
CA PRO A 136 -14.52 -3.10 -2.91
C PRO A 136 -14.23 -1.69 -3.41
N LYS A 137 -14.23 -1.53 -4.74
CA LYS A 137 -14.01 -0.24 -5.37
C LYS A 137 -15.04 0.78 -4.85
N ALA A 138 -14.59 2.03 -4.68
CA ALA A 138 -15.38 3.14 -4.12
C ALA A 138 -15.75 3.00 -2.62
N CYS A 139 -15.42 1.88 -1.95
CA CYS A 139 -15.65 1.74 -0.51
C CYS A 139 -14.48 2.23 0.35
N THR A 140 -13.34 2.53 -0.26
CA THR A 140 -12.09 2.86 0.43
C THR A 140 -12.23 4.00 1.44
N MET A 141 -12.97 5.06 1.09
CA MET A 141 -13.20 6.21 1.98
C MET A 141 -14.07 5.90 3.21
N TYR A 142 -14.80 4.80 3.19
CA TYR A 142 -15.71 4.40 4.27
C TYR A 142 -15.06 3.34 5.14
N ILE A 143 -14.47 2.31 4.53
CA ILE A 143 -14.07 1.13 5.27
C ILE A 143 -12.57 0.92 5.35
N GLN A 144 -11.71 1.68 4.65
CA GLN A 144 -10.25 1.48 4.76
C GLN A 144 -9.66 2.33 5.88
N ALA A 145 -9.07 1.68 6.89
CA ALA A 145 -8.49 2.34 8.06
C ALA A 145 -7.52 3.48 7.73
N LEU A 146 -6.67 3.31 6.71
CA LEU A 146 -5.72 4.35 6.30
C LEU A 146 -6.42 5.61 5.76
N ASN A 147 -7.44 5.46 4.91
CA ASN A 147 -8.17 6.59 4.35
C ASN A 147 -9.11 7.26 5.37
N VAL A 148 -9.75 6.47 6.22
CA VAL A 148 -10.71 7.00 7.22
C VAL A 148 -9.99 7.73 8.36
N PHE A 149 -8.91 7.16 8.90
CA PHE A 149 -8.32 7.65 10.16
C PHE A 149 -6.91 8.23 10.02
N VAL A 150 -6.09 7.73 9.09
CA VAL A 150 -4.64 7.95 9.15
C VAL A 150 -4.14 9.02 8.19
N PHE A 151 -4.55 8.99 6.92
CA PHE A 151 -3.94 9.86 5.92
C PHE A 151 -4.20 11.35 6.14
N SER A 152 -5.37 11.72 6.66
CA SER A 152 -5.68 13.12 7.00
C SER A 152 -4.75 13.64 8.09
N VAL A 153 -4.65 12.90 9.20
CA VAL A 153 -3.78 13.20 10.35
C VAL A 153 -2.30 13.22 9.93
N PHE A 154 -1.87 12.21 9.16
CA PHE A 154 -0.50 12.14 8.66
C PHE A 154 -0.14 13.33 7.77
N LYS A 155 -1.02 13.70 6.83
CA LYS A 155 -0.79 14.86 5.95
C LYS A 155 -0.77 16.17 6.73
N HIS A 156 -1.59 16.29 7.77
CA HIS A 156 -1.56 17.44 8.67
C HIS A 156 -0.21 17.53 9.39
N HIS A 157 0.27 16.47 10.04
CA HIS A 157 1.57 16.46 10.70
C HIS A 157 2.74 16.65 9.72
N TYR A 158 2.65 16.12 8.49
CA TYR A 158 3.64 16.36 7.45
C TYR A 158 3.71 17.84 7.08
N TYR A 159 2.55 18.49 6.98
CA TYR A 159 2.47 19.91 6.73
C TYR A 159 3.06 20.73 7.89
N GLU A 160 2.71 20.45 9.14
CA GLU A 160 3.30 21.11 10.31
C GLU A 160 4.84 21.00 10.32
N CYS A 161 5.37 19.80 10.07
CA CYS A 161 6.82 19.60 9.96
C CYS A 161 7.45 20.45 8.84
N SER A 162 6.71 20.65 7.74
CA SER A 162 7.19 21.48 6.62
C SER A 162 7.17 22.97 6.95
N GLU A 163 6.18 23.44 7.72
CA GLU A 163 6.10 24.82 8.19
C GLU A 163 7.19 25.11 9.23
N GLU A 164 7.44 24.20 10.18
CA GLU A 164 8.56 24.32 11.13
C GLU A 164 9.91 24.43 10.42
N PHE A 165 10.09 23.71 9.30
CA PHE A 165 11.27 23.85 8.47
C PHE A 165 11.35 25.24 7.81
N ILE A 166 10.24 25.75 7.30
CA ILE A 166 10.17 27.08 6.68
C ILE A 166 10.41 28.18 7.71
N GLU A 167 9.84 28.09 8.91
CA GLU A 167 10.07 29.03 10.00
C GLU A 167 11.55 29.09 10.37
N LYS A 168 12.21 27.93 10.48
CA LYS A 168 13.62 27.84 10.86
C LYS A 168 14.60 28.29 9.78
N TYR A 169 14.32 28.01 8.51
CA TYR A 169 15.28 28.21 7.41
C TYR A 169 14.87 29.32 6.42
N GLY A 170 13.71 29.95 6.64
CA GLY A 170 13.18 31.05 5.84
C GLY A 170 12.13 30.62 4.80
N PRO A 171 11.47 31.60 4.15
CA PRO A 171 10.39 31.33 3.21
C PRO A 171 10.86 30.49 2.03
N ARG A 172 9.97 29.65 1.49
CA ARG A 172 10.23 28.78 0.32
C ARG A 172 10.84 29.52 -0.88
N SER A 173 10.49 30.78 -1.09
CA SER A 173 11.04 31.62 -2.17
C SER A 173 12.55 31.85 -2.06
N LYS A 174 13.11 31.76 -0.85
CA LYS A 174 14.54 31.93 -0.58
C LYS A 174 15.29 30.58 -0.48
N ILE A 175 14.57 29.47 -0.26
CA ILE A 175 15.17 28.15 -0.14
C ILE A 175 15.30 27.48 -1.51
N LYS A 176 16.52 27.46 -2.06
CA LYS A 176 16.85 26.69 -3.27
C LYS A 176 17.38 25.31 -2.89
N LEU A 177 16.56 24.27 -3.06
CA LEU A 177 16.96 22.88 -2.85
C LEU A 177 17.29 22.20 -4.17
N SER A 178 18.41 21.49 -4.22
CA SER A 178 18.66 20.48 -5.26
C SER A 178 17.69 19.30 -5.11
N ALA A 179 17.52 18.52 -6.17
CA ALA A 179 16.70 17.30 -6.12
C ALA A 179 17.14 16.31 -5.02
N SER A 180 18.46 16.24 -4.74
CA SER A 180 19.03 15.44 -3.66
C SER A 180 18.57 15.94 -2.28
N GLN A 181 18.74 17.24 -2.03
CA GLN A 181 18.33 17.89 -0.78
C GLN A 181 16.81 17.80 -0.57
N SER A 182 16.01 17.95 -1.62
CA SER A 182 14.55 17.78 -1.56
C SER A 182 14.14 16.37 -1.14
N ARG A 183 14.80 15.32 -1.65
CA ARG A 183 14.51 13.94 -1.23
C ARG A 183 14.92 13.69 0.21
N ILE A 184 16.12 14.15 0.60
CA ILE A 184 16.59 14.06 1.99
C ILE A 184 15.58 14.74 2.93
N LEU A 185 15.19 15.98 2.63
CA LEU A 185 14.20 16.71 3.40
C LEU A 185 12.88 15.94 3.50
N CYS A 186 12.34 15.47 2.37
CA CYS A 186 11.10 14.70 2.34
C CYS A 186 11.16 13.45 3.23
N THR A 187 12.29 12.71 3.25
CA THR A 187 12.44 11.57 4.16
C THR A 187 12.39 11.98 5.64
N ARG A 188 13.01 13.12 6.00
CA ARG A 188 13.03 13.62 7.38
C ARG A 188 11.66 14.12 7.82
N LEU A 189 10.98 14.89 6.96
CA LEU A 189 9.61 15.34 7.22
C LEU A 189 8.66 14.15 7.38
N THR A 190 8.77 13.13 6.52
CA THR A 190 7.98 11.90 6.62
C THR A 190 8.23 11.17 7.93
N SER A 191 9.50 11.02 8.34
CA SER A 191 9.87 10.37 9.61
C SER A 191 9.24 11.09 10.82
N SER A 192 9.39 12.42 10.89
CA SER A 192 8.82 13.21 11.98
C SER A 192 7.29 13.16 11.99
N ALA A 193 6.65 13.34 10.83
CA ALA A 193 5.21 13.30 10.69
C ALA A 193 4.63 11.93 11.06
N TRP A 194 5.28 10.85 10.64
CA TRP A 194 4.83 9.49 10.93
C TRP A 194 4.88 9.19 12.42
N LYS A 195 5.93 9.62 13.12
CA LYS A 195 6.03 9.49 14.58
C LYS A 195 4.90 10.22 15.29
N ARG A 196 4.62 11.48 14.91
CA ARG A 196 3.51 12.26 15.46
C ARG A 196 2.16 11.58 15.21
N THR A 197 1.97 11.03 14.01
CA THR A 197 0.74 10.31 13.61
C THR A 197 0.52 9.07 14.46
N LEU A 198 1.55 8.27 14.69
CA LEU A 198 1.44 7.06 15.51
C LEU A 198 1.12 7.38 16.98
N THR A 199 1.55 8.55 17.48
CA THR A 199 1.19 8.99 18.83
C THR A 199 -0.19 9.61 18.95
N SER A 200 -0.79 10.08 17.84
CA SER A 200 -2.08 10.77 17.85
C SER A 200 -3.27 9.88 17.49
N ILE A 201 -3.03 8.65 17.00
CA ILE A 201 -4.07 7.73 16.56
C ILE A 201 -4.06 6.46 17.41
N ASP A 202 -5.24 6.09 17.90
CA ASP A 202 -5.50 4.75 18.45
C ASP A 202 -5.85 3.79 17.30
N THR A 203 -4.85 3.04 16.82
CA THR A 203 -5.03 2.12 15.69
C THR A 203 -5.92 0.94 16.06
N LYS A 204 -5.89 0.47 17.32
CA LYS A 204 -6.75 -0.62 17.77
C LYS A 204 -8.21 -0.19 17.68
N ARG A 205 -8.52 0.98 18.22
CA ARG A 205 -9.86 1.57 18.12
C ARG A 205 -10.28 1.80 16.67
N ALA A 206 -9.39 2.31 15.81
CA ALA A 206 -9.70 2.50 14.39
C ALA A 206 -10.10 1.19 13.70
N PHE A 207 -9.46 0.07 14.03
CA PHE A 207 -9.81 -1.25 13.49
C PHE A 207 -11.14 -1.76 14.06
N THR A 208 -11.39 -1.56 15.35
CA THR A 208 -12.68 -1.90 15.99
C THR A 208 -13.84 -1.08 15.42
N ASP A 209 -13.68 0.24 15.27
CA ASP A 209 -14.68 1.15 14.70
C ASP A 209 -15.08 0.76 13.25
N LEU A 210 -14.19 0.09 12.51
CA LEU A 210 -14.44 -0.41 11.16
C LEU A 210 -14.93 -1.86 11.11
N GLY A 211 -15.05 -2.53 12.26
CA GLY A 211 -15.44 -3.92 12.33
C GLY A 211 -14.36 -4.89 11.85
N TYR A 212 -13.09 -4.47 11.76
CA TYR A 212 -11.98 -5.36 11.39
C TYR A 212 -11.59 -6.30 12.53
N ILE A 213 -11.82 -5.88 13.76
CA ILE A 213 -11.56 -6.65 14.96
C ILE A 213 -12.84 -6.70 15.78
N TRP A 214 -13.25 -7.92 16.08
CA TRP A 214 -14.37 -8.25 16.95
C TRP A 214 -13.88 -9.35 17.91
N THR A 215 -14.15 -9.22 19.21
CA THR A 215 -13.58 -10.14 20.23
C THR A 215 -14.60 -10.74 21.17
N ASP A 216 -15.87 -10.30 21.12
CA ASP A 216 -16.87 -10.62 22.14
C ASP A 216 -18.21 -11.10 21.56
N ASN A 217 -18.25 -11.50 20.28
CA ASN A 217 -19.46 -11.91 19.55
C ASN A 217 -20.61 -10.88 19.60
N SER A 218 -20.32 -9.63 19.97
CA SER A 218 -21.30 -8.56 19.95
C SER A 218 -21.66 -8.17 18.52
N LEU A 219 -22.83 -7.54 18.38
CA LEU A 219 -23.28 -6.98 17.11
C LEU A 219 -22.28 -5.93 16.62
N VAL A 220 -21.70 -6.15 15.44
CA VAL A 220 -20.74 -5.23 14.84
C VAL A 220 -21.50 -4.10 14.16
N GLN A 221 -21.23 -2.86 14.58
CA GLN A 221 -21.82 -1.64 14.00
C GLN A 221 -20.70 -0.72 13.51
N PRO A 222 -20.25 -0.85 12.25
CA PRO A 222 -19.17 -0.04 11.72
C PRO A 222 -19.55 1.45 11.74
N ARG A 223 -18.71 2.29 12.32
CA ARG A 223 -18.94 3.74 12.47
C ARG A 223 -19.22 4.43 11.14
N SER A 224 -18.58 3.96 10.08
CA SER A 224 -18.69 4.51 8.73
C SER A 224 -19.91 4.03 7.95
N LEU A 225 -20.70 3.10 8.49
CA LEU A 225 -21.93 2.60 7.88
C LEU A 225 -23.11 2.70 8.88
N PRO A 226 -23.61 3.92 9.17
CA PRO A 226 -24.72 4.11 10.11
C PRO A 226 -25.96 3.32 9.69
N GLY A 227 -26.57 2.60 10.65
CA GLY A 227 -27.75 1.77 10.40
C GLY A 227 -27.47 0.38 9.84
N TYR A 228 -26.22 0.09 9.45
CA TYR A 228 -25.79 -1.28 9.18
C TYR A 228 -25.31 -1.95 10.46
N SER A 229 -25.71 -3.20 10.65
CA SER A 229 -25.24 -4.03 11.74
C SER A 229 -25.07 -5.46 11.28
N PHE A 230 -24.04 -6.12 11.79
CA PHE A 230 -23.72 -7.50 11.44
C PHE A 230 -23.61 -8.33 12.71
N ASP A 231 -24.34 -9.44 12.76
CA ASP A 231 -24.28 -10.39 13.86
C ASP A 231 -23.30 -11.52 13.49
N PRO A 232 -22.13 -11.60 14.14
CA PRO A 232 -21.17 -12.66 13.86
C PRO A 232 -21.71 -14.08 14.09
N ALA A 233 -22.74 -14.24 14.93
CA ALA A 233 -23.38 -15.53 15.16
C ALA A 233 -24.16 -16.05 13.93
N THR A 234 -24.45 -15.17 12.96
CA THR A 234 -25.10 -15.55 11.69
C THR A 234 -24.12 -16.08 10.64
N VAL A 235 -22.82 -16.02 10.91
CA VAL A 235 -21.79 -16.55 10.00
C VAL A 235 -21.70 -18.05 10.17
N ASP A 236 -22.08 -18.77 9.12
CA ASP A 236 -21.85 -20.20 9.04
C ASP A 236 -20.35 -20.42 8.75
N TYR A 237 -19.60 -20.84 9.75
CA TYR A 237 -18.17 -21.15 9.57
C TYR A 237 -18.08 -22.50 8.87
N PRO A 238 -17.52 -22.57 7.64
CA PRO A 238 -17.29 -23.86 7.00
C PRO A 238 -16.44 -24.74 7.92
N SER A 239 -16.95 -25.91 8.27
CA SER A 239 -16.22 -26.90 9.06
C SER A 239 -14.85 -27.18 8.43
N THR A 240 -13.81 -27.39 9.24
CA THR A 240 -12.41 -27.58 8.80
C THR A 240 -12.20 -28.61 7.68
N ASN A 241 -13.14 -29.54 7.47
CA ASN A 241 -13.10 -30.51 6.37
C ASN A 241 -13.31 -29.88 4.98
N SER A 242 -14.12 -28.81 4.84
CA SER A 242 -14.40 -28.21 3.53
C SER A 242 -13.26 -27.32 3.00
N GLN A 243 -12.40 -26.78 3.88
CA GLN A 243 -11.20 -26.03 3.48
C GLN A 243 -10.12 -26.94 2.87
N LEU A 244 -9.97 -28.17 3.39
CA LEU A 244 -9.08 -29.17 2.80
C LEU A 244 -9.51 -29.53 1.38
N ASP A 245 -10.81 -29.64 1.15
CA ASP A 245 -11.35 -29.95 -0.19
C ASP A 245 -11.16 -28.79 -1.17
N GLU A 246 -11.38 -27.54 -0.75
CA GLU A 246 -11.14 -26.36 -1.60
C GLU A 246 -9.65 -26.18 -1.96
N ASP A 247 -8.74 -26.33 -0.98
CA ASP A 247 -7.30 -26.24 -1.24
C ASP A 247 -6.81 -27.34 -2.20
N ASN A 248 -7.35 -28.55 -2.06
CA ASN A 248 -7.06 -29.66 -2.97
C ASN A 248 -7.57 -29.38 -4.40
N ILE A 249 -8.76 -28.78 -4.54
CA ILE A 249 -9.33 -28.39 -5.84
C ILE A 249 -8.47 -27.30 -6.49
N ILE A 250 -8.11 -26.25 -5.74
CA ILE A 250 -7.28 -25.15 -6.25
C ILE A 250 -5.89 -25.65 -6.67
N GLU A 251 -5.28 -26.56 -5.90
CA GLU A 251 -3.98 -27.15 -6.25
C GLU A 251 -4.07 -28.03 -7.51
N ALA A 252 -5.17 -28.78 -7.67
CA ALA A 252 -5.42 -29.59 -8.86
C ALA A 252 -5.60 -28.70 -10.11
N GLU A 253 -6.34 -27.59 -9.99
CA GLU A 253 -6.52 -26.63 -11.08
C GLU A 253 -5.22 -25.93 -11.46
N ALA A 254 -4.40 -25.53 -10.48
CA ALA A 254 -3.09 -24.94 -10.72
C ALA A 254 -2.15 -25.92 -11.46
N LYS A 255 -2.11 -27.20 -11.06
CA LYS A 255 -1.35 -28.25 -11.74
C LYS A 255 -1.83 -28.45 -13.18
N LYS A 256 -3.15 -28.45 -13.40
CA LYS A 256 -3.75 -28.57 -14.74
C LYS A 256 -3.39 -27.38 -15.63
N ALA A 257 -3.45 -26.15 -15.11
CA ALA A 257 -3.04 -24.95 -15.84
C ALA A 257 -1.55 -24.96 -16.20
N GLN A 258 -0.70 -25.42 -15.28
CA GLN A 258 0.75 -25.54 -15.52
C GLN A 258 1.05 -26.58 -16.61
N GLN A 259 0.38 -27.74 -16.58
CA GLN A 259 0.51 -28.77 -17.62
C GLN A 259 0.03 -28.26 -18.98
N GLN A 260 -1.08 -27.51 -19.03
CA GLN A 260 -1.56 -26.89 -20.27
C GLN A 260 -0.59 -25.85 -20.81
N HIS A 261 0.06 -25.07 -19.94
CA HIS A 261 1.08 -24.11 -20.34
C HIS A 261 2.33 -24.80 -20.92
N LEU A 262 2.83 -25.85 -20.26
CA LEU A 262 3.94 -26.68 -20.73
C LEU A 262 3.61 -27.35 -22.08
N ALA A 263 2.38 -27.86 -22.24
CA ALA A 263 1.94 -28.44 -23.50
C ALA A 263 1.87 -27.42 -24.64
N LYS A 264 1.49 -26.16 -24.36
CA LYS A 264 1.52 -25.06 -25.33
C LYS A 264 2.95 -24.68 -25.72
N LEU A 265 3.87 -24.61 -24.77
CA LEU A 265 5.30 -24.35 -25.01
C LEU A 265 5.94 -25.46 -25.87
N ASN A 266 5.64 -26.73 -25.58
CA ASN A 266 6.13 -27.85 -26.37
C ASN A 266 5.54 -27.88 -27.79
N LYS A 267 4.27 -27.48 -27.98
CA LYS A 267 3.69 -27.29 -29.32
C LYS A 267 4.31 -26.12 -30.10
N GLN A 268 4.75 -25.07 -29.42
CA GLN A 268 5.48 -23.95 -30.05
C GLN A 268 6.91 -24.34 -30.41
N ASN A 269 7.60 -25.10 -29.57
CA ASN A 269 8.94 -25.62 -29.88
C ASN A 269 8.91 -26.66 -31.02
N ASN A 270 7.87 -27.48 -31.13
CA ASN A 270 7.67 -28.35 -32.30
C ASN A 270 7.24 -27.60 -33.58
N LYS A 271 6.92 -26.29 -33.47
CA LYS A 271 6.68 -25.38 -34.61
C LYS A 271 7.90 -24.50 -34.93
N GLN A 272 9.05 -24.70 -34.28
CA GLN A 272 10.30 -24.12 -34.75
C GLN A 272 10.67 -24.78 -36.09
N PHE A 273 10.37 -24.03 -37.16
CA PHE A 273 10.85 -24.22 -38.51
C PHE A 273 12.29 -24.77 -38.49
N LYS A 274 12.49 -25.96 -39.07
CA LYS A 274 13.81 -26.49 -39.34
C LYS A 274 14.47 -25.58 -40.38
N ILE A 275 15.32 -24.66 -39.92
CA ILE A 275 16.21 -23.83 -40.75
C ILE A 275 17.09 -24.72 -41.66
N SER A 276 17.23 -26.02 -41.38
CA SER A 276 17.93 -26.99 -42.23
C SER A 276 17.27 -27.28 -43.58
N ASP A 277 16.01 -26.89 -43.80
CA ASP A 277 15.29 -27.22 -45.04
C ASP A 277 15.32 -26.08 -46.08
N MET A 278 15.99 -24.96 -45.79
CA MET A 278 16.16 -23.83 -46.74
C MET A 278 17.34 -23.99 -47.72
N TRP A 279 18.14 -25.05 -47.61
CA TRP A 279 19.33 -25.26 -48.46
C TRP A 279 19.42 -26.70 -48.99
N LYS A 280 18.38 -27.16 -49.67
CA LYS A 280 18.45 -28.36 -50.52
C LYS A 280 18.02 -28.02 -51.94
N LYS A 281 19.06 -27.75 -52.74
CA LYS A 281 19.22 -27.75 -54.22
C LYS A 281 18.07 -27.24 -55.07
#